data_AF-A0A8T4U4G1-F1
#
_entry.id   AF-A0A8T4U4G1-F1
#
_cell.length_a   1.000
_cell.length_b   1.000
_cell.length_c   1.000
_cell.angle_alpha   90.00
_cell.angle_beta   90.00
_cell.angle_gamma   90.00
#
_symmetry.space_group_name_H-M   'P 1'
#
loop_
_entity.id
_entity.type
_entity.pdbx_description
1 polymer ?
#
loop_
_entity_poly.entity_id
_entity_poly.type
_entity_poly.pdbx_seq_one_letter_code
_entity_poly.pdbx_strand_id
1 'polypeptide(L)'
;MEDLTDCWRFAGINYRNGIYLVDLAKALQPSKTQDEHAEHKKQIIANNSNEFYLPDYPLFHSMITALSQNKDNPQYKTKIEEARQFLKDSALKHWLMMLTRIQYNPGNKKDMVFHNYKQQDQYAIGPSSFKGPNGGITNQDTSNAEEPIRALLDTKQSMQEINQIYKWLTDVDAYISRANFEVNNTIEHVAGF
;
A
#
# COMPACT_ATOMS: atom_id res chain seq x y z
N MET A 1 -0.65 -11.98 16.78
CA MET A 1 -1.63 -10.90 16.53
C MET A 1 -2.34 -10.61 17.84
N GLU A 2 -2.30 -9.37 18.29
CA GLU A 2 -3.02 -8.89 19.46
C GLU A 2 -4.30 -8.16 19.01
N ASP A 3 -5.34 -8.28 19.81
CA ASP A 3 -6.66 -7.72 19.52
C ASP A 3 -6.96 -6.63 20.53
N LEU A 4 -6.80 -5.38 20.09
CA LEU A 4 -7.01 -4.19 20.90
C LEU A 4 -8.40 -3.61 20.60
N THR A 5 -8.86 -2.66 21.41
CA THR A 5 -10.20 -2.07 21.24
C THR A 5 -10.44 -1.56 19.82
N ASP A 6 -9.52 -0.73 19.31
CA ASP A 6 -9.72 -0.01 18.04
C ASP A 6 -8.84 -0.49 16.88
N CYS A 7 -7.93 -1.45 17.14
CA CYS A 7 -7.02 -1.97 16.14
C CYS A 7 -6.65 -3.44 16.39
N TRP A 8 -6.13 -4.08 15.35
CA TRP A 8 -5.38 -5.31 15.47
C TRP A 8 -3.89 -5.01 15.37
N ARG A 9 -3.11 -5.57 16.29
CA ARG A 9 -1.67 -5.33 16.37
C ARG A 9 -0.87 -6.54 15.89
N PHE A 10 0.07 -6.30 14.99
CA PHE A 10 0.89 -7.31 14.33
C PHE A 10 2.36 -7.08 14.65
N ALA A 11 2.98 -8.08 15.28
CA ALA A 11 4.43 -8.14 15.40
C ALA A 11 5.02 -8.91 14.21
N GLY A 12 6.29 -8.69 13.92
CA GLY A 12 7.00 -9.48 12.91
C GLY A 12 6.86 -8.95 11.48
N ILE A 13 6.42 -7.71 11.28
CA ILE A 13 6.20 -7.17 9.93
C ILE A 13 7.53 -6.71 9.34
N ASN A 14 8.01 -7.44 8.34
CA ASN A 14 9.18 -7.06 7.57
C ASN A 14 8.83 -5.86 6.69
N TYR A 15 9.42 -4.70 6.98
CA TYR A 15 9.23 -3.47 6.21
C TYR A 15 10.57 -2.75 6.13
N ARG A 16 11.01 -2.40 4.92
CA ARG A 16 12.34 -1.82 4.67
C ARG A 16 13.45 -2.66 5.31
N ASN A 17 14.19 -2.09 6.26
CA ASN A 17 15.38 -2.68 6.88
C ASN A 17 15.11 -3.23 8.29
N GLY A 18 13.85 -3.47 8.65
CA GLY A 18 13.50 -3.85 10.02
C GLY A 18 12.26 -4.71 10.14
N ILE A 19 12.07 -5.17 11.37
CA ILE A 19 10.90 -5.92 11.81
C ILE A 19 10.10 -5.00 12.72
N TYR A 20 8.87 -4.73 12.35
CA TYR A 20 8.02 -3.73 13.00
C TYR A 20 6.85 -4.36 13.74
N LEU A 21 6.39 -3.62 14.75
CA LEU A 21 5.08 -3.77 15.37
C LEU A 21 4.16 -2.73 14.73
N VAL A 22 3.04 -3.16 14.16
CA VAL A 22 2.13 -2.26 13.43
C VAL A 22 0.68 -2.53 13.81
N ASP A 23 -0.11 -1.46 13.77
CA ASP A 23 -1.53 -1.51 14.06
C ASP A 23 -2.33 -1.39 12.76
N LEU A 24 -3.37 -2.20 12.61
CA LEU A 24 -4.43 -2.06 11.60
C LEU A 24 -5.68 -1.58 12.31
N ALA A 25 -6.15 -0.37 12.01
CA ALA A 25 -7.40 0.12 12.55
C ALA A 25 -8.59 -0.78 12.15
N LYS A 26 -9.53 -0.98 13.06
CA LYS A 26 -10.80 -1.71 12.82
C LYS A 26 -11.87 -0.85 12.13
N ALA A 27 -11.56 0.42 11.90
CA ALA A 27 -12.42 1.39 11.23
C ALA A 27 -11.60 2.23 10.25
N LEU A 28 -12.25 2.67 9.17
CA LEU A 28 -11.65 3.62 8.24
C LEU A 28 -11.44 4.96 8.94
N GLN A 29 -10.30 5.57 8.64
CA GLN A 29 -10.03 6.93 9.07
C GLN A 29 -11.01 7.91 8.38
N PRO A 30 -11.36 9.04 9.04
CA PRO A 30 -12.13 10.08 8.40
C PRO A 30 -11.49 10.54 7.09
N SER A 31 -12.33 10.89 6.12
CA SER A 31 -11.85 11.41 4.83
C SER A 31 -11.04 12.68 5.04
N LYS A 32 -9.78 12.65 4.61
CA LYS A 32 -8.87 13.80 4.55
C LYS A 32 -8.06 13.73 3.26
N THR A 33 -7.45 14.84 2.87
CA THR A 33 -6.45 14.87 1.80
C THR A 33 -5.17 14.12 2.23
N GLN A 34 -4.36 13.71 1.26
CA GLN A 34 -3.10 13.02 1.56
C GLN A 34 -2.15 13.91 2.37
N ASP A 35 -2.18 15.23 2.12
CA ASP A 35 -1.37 16.20 2.84
C ASP A 35 -1.80 16.32 4.31
N GLU A 36 -3.11 16.32 4.58
CA GLU A 36 -3.64 16.32 5.95
C GLU A 36 -3.34 15.00 6.68
N HIS A 37 -3.39 13.85 6.00
CA HIS A 37 -2.97 12.58 6.60
C HIS A 37 -1.46 12.55 6.86
N ALA A 38 -0.65 13.14 5.98
CA ALA A 38 0.79 13.25 6.18
C ALA A 38 1.12 14.16 7.39
N GLU A 39 0.39 15.26 7.56
CA GLU A 39 0.52 16.13 8.72
C GLU A 39 0.05 15.45 10.01
N HIS A 40 -1.07 14.72 9.96
CA HIS A 40 -1.55 13.92 11.09
C HIS A 40 -0.51 12.90 11.58
N LYS A 41 0.17 12.19 10.65
CA LYS A 41 1.26 11.26 11.01
C LYS A 41 2.40 11.97 11.75
N LYS A 42 2.80 13.17 11.29
CA LYS A 42 3.84 13.95 11.98
C LYS A 42 3.44 14.32 13.39
N GLN A 43 2.19 14.76 13.59
CA GLN A 43 1.67 15.13 14.90
C GLN A 43 1.66 13.94 15.86
N ILE A 44 1.24 12.76 15.40
CA ILE A 44 1.25 11.54 16.21
C ILE A 44 2.68 11.20 16.65
N ILE A 45 3.65 11.23 15.73
CA ILE A 45 5.06 10.95 16.02
C ILE A 45 5.63 12.00 16.99
N ALA A 46 5.38 13.29 16.74
CA ALA A 46 5.89 14.38 17.57
C ALA A 46 5.33 14.35 18.99
N ASN A 47 4.06 13.96 19.15
CA ASN A 47 3.38 13.88 20.44
C ASN A 47 3.59 12.53 21.15
N ASN A 48 4.26 11.56 20.50
CA ASN A 48 4.37 10.19 20.98
C ASN A 48 3.00 9.58 21.34
N SER A 49 1.98 9.87 20.52
CA SER A 49 0.63 9.34 20.66
C SER A 49 0.55 7.91 20.10
N ASN A 50 -0.37 7.10 20.62
CA ASN A 50 -0.67 5.75 20.12
C ASN A 50 -1.80 5.75 19.08
N GLU A 51 -2.16 6.91 18.52
CA GLU A 51 -3.18 7.03 17.50
C GLU A 51 -2.74 6.40 16.16
N PHE A 52 -3.70 5.84 15.43
CA PHE A 52 -3.45 5.26 14.12
C PHE A 52 -3.15 6.33 13.07
N TYR A 53 -2.19 6.06 12.18
CA TYR A 53 -1.91 6.85 10.99
C TYR A 53 -1.78 5.97 9.74
N LEU A 54 -1.99 6.56 8.57
CA LEU A 54 -1.96 5.83 7.31
C LEU A 54 -0.56 5.27 6.98
N PRO A 55 -0.46 4.02 6.51
CA PRO A 55 0.78 3.46 5.98
C PRO A 55 1.11 4.03 4.59
N ASP A 56 2.35 3.86 4.13
CA ASP A 56 2.67 3.91 2.70
C ASP A 56 2.37 2.54 2.05
N TYR A 57 2.40 2.45 0.72
CA TYR A 57 2.09 1.19 0.03
C TYR A 57 2.99 0.02 0.43
N PRO A 58 4.32 0.18 0.59
CA PRO A 58 5.16 -0.94 1.00
C PRO A 58 4.82 -1.45 2.41
N LEU A 59 4.48 -0.57 3.36
CA LEU A 59 4.03 -1.00 4.69
C LEU A 59 2.67 -1.72 4.61
N PHE A 60 1.72 -1.16 3.86
CA PHE A 60 0.41 -1.78 3.65
C PHE A 60 0.54 -3.17 3.00
N HIS A 61 1.39 -3.30 1.98
CA HIS A 61 1.69 -4.58 1.33
C HIS A 61 2.30 -5.59 2.30
N SER A 62 3.22 -5.15 3.15
CA SER A 62 3.86 -5.99 4.18
C SER A 62 2.84 -6.49 5.21
N MET A 63 1.88 -5.65 5.61
CA MET A 63 0.78 -6.04 6.49
C MET A 63 -0.11 -7.12 5.86
N ILE A 64 -0.53 -6.94 4.60
CA ILE A 64 -1.37 -7.93 3.90
C ILE A 64 -0.60 -9.24 3.68
N THR A 65 0.69 -9.15 3.34
CA THR A 65 1.56 -10.32 3.17
C THR A 65 1.62 -11.14 4.46
N ALA A 66 1.82 -10.49 5.61
CA ALA A 66 1.87 -11.19 6.89
C ALA A 66 0.54 -11.86 7.26
N LEU A 67 -0.59 -11.20 6.97
CA LEU A 67 -1.91 -11.79 7.13
C LEU A 67 -2.07 -13.04 6.24
N SER A 68 -1.73 -12.93 4.96
CA SER A 68 -1.87 -14.03 3.98
C SER A 68 -0.98 -15.23 4.31
N GLN A 69 0.23 -14.99 4.82
CA GLN A 69 1.16 -16.04 5.26
C GLN A 69 0.67 -16.76 6.51
N ASN A 70 -0.13 -16.10 7.35
CA ASN A 70 -0.66 -16.66 8.59
C ASN A 70 -2.12 -17.11 8.49
N LYS A 71 -2.75 -17.07 7.30
CA LYS A 71 -4.19 -17.36 7.11
C LYS A 71 -4.66 -18.71 7.68
N ASP A 72 -3.76 -19.70 7.75
CA ASP A 72 -4.05 -21.04 8.26
C ASP A 72 -3.59 -21.25 9.72
N ASN A 73 -3.09 -20.21 10.40
CA ASN A 73 -2.63 -20.30 11.77
C ASN A 73 -3.83 -20.54 12.72
N PRO A 74 -3.92 -21.70 13.40
CA PRO A 74 -5.08 -22.06 14.21
C PRO A 74 -5.37 -21.09 15.36
N GLN A 75 -4.33 -20.44 15.89
CA GLN A 75 -4.46 -19.50 17.01
C GLN A 75 -5.08 -18.16 16.58
N TYR A 76 -4.84 -17.74 15.34
CA TYR A 76 -5.23 -16.41 14.86
C TYR A 76 -6.24 -16.42 13.71
N LYS A 77 -6.66 -17.60 13.26
CA LYS A 77 -7.52 -17.79 12.08
C LYS A 77 -8.72 -16.86 12.03
N THR A 78 -9.51 -16.79 13.11
CA THR A 78 -10.70 -15.94 13.18
C THR A 78 -10.35 -14.46 13.02
N LYS A 79 -9.33 -13.98 13.74
CA LYS A 79 -8.91 -12.57 13.69
C LYS A 79 -8.32 -12.18 12.34
N ILE A 80 -7.59 -13.09 11.71
CA ILE A 80 -7.06 -12.89 10.36
C ILE A 80 -8.19 -12.78 9.35
N GLU A 81 -9.23 -13.61 9.47
CA GLU A 81 -10.40 -13.52 8.60
C GLU A 81 -11.20 -12.23 8.83
N GLU A 82 -11.36 -11.77 10.08
CA GLU A 82 -11.97 -10.48 10.39
C GLU A 82 -11.21 -9.31 9.76
N ALA A 83 -9.88 -9.29 9.93
CA ALA A 83 -9.01 -8.27 9.34
C ALA A 83 -9.04 -8.32 7.80
N ARG A 84 -9.01 -9.53 7.22
CA ARG A 84 -9.15 -9.75 5.76
C ARG A 84 -10.49 -9.20 5.27
N GLN A 85 -11.60 -9.52 5.93
CA GLN A 85 -12.93 -9.10 5.50
C GLN A 85 -13.08 -7.57 5.60
N PHE A 86 -12.58 -6.96 6.67
CA PHE A 86 -12.53 -5.50 6.81
C PHE A 86 -11.73 -4.84 5.67
N LEU A 87 -10.52 -5.34 5.39
CA LEU A 87 -9.66 -4.82 4.33
C LEU A 87 -10.27 -5.03 2.94
N LYS A 88 -10.88 -6.20 2.69
CA LYS A 88 -11.58 -6.52 1.45
C LYS A 88 -12.73 -5.55 1.21
N ASP A 89 -13.61 -5.39 2.20
CA ASP A 89 -14.74 -4.47 2.10
C ASP A 89 -14.26 -3.03 1.88
N SER A 90 -13.20 -2.63 2.58
CA SER A 90 -12.59 -1.31 2.46
C SER A 90 -12.01 -1.06 1.06
N ALA A 91 -11.20 -1.99 0.54
CA ALA A 91 -10.53 -1.85 -0.75
C ALA A 91 -11.50 -1.92 -1.95
N LEU A 92 -12.55 -2.73 -1.86
CA LEU A 92 -13.52 -2.88 -2.95
C LEU A 92 -14.57 -1.75 -2.99
N LYS A 93 -14.88 -1.12 -1.86
CA LYS A 93 -15.91 -0.06 -1.77
C LYS A 93 -15.34 1.35 -1.78
N HIS A 94 -14.07 1.50 -1.41
CA HIS A 94 -13.44 2.81 -1.23
C HIS A 94 -12.06 2.84 -1.89
N TRP A 95 -11.69 4.01 -2.42
CA TRP A 95 -10.30 4.27 -2.77
C TRP A 95 -9.50 4.46 -1.48
N LEU A 96 -8.64 3.49 -1.15
CA LEU A 96 -7.81 3.57 0.04
C LEU A 96 -6.63 4.50 -0.20
N MET A 97 -6.61 5.62 0.51
CA MET A 97 -5.49 6.53 0.49
C MET A 97 -4.34 5.96 1.32
N MET A 98 -3.14 6.00 0.75
CA MET A 98 -1.88 5.63 1.41
C MET A 98 -0.93 6.82 1.39
N LEU A 99 0.13 6.83 2.20
CA LEU A 99 1.20 7.84 2.17
C LEU A 99 2.23 7.56 1.07
N THR A 100 1.74 7.26 -0.14
CA THR A 100 2.55 7.12 -1.35
C THR A 100 1.99 7.99 -2.46
N ARG A 101 2.86 8.80 -3.07
CA ARG A 101 2.51 9.77 -4.11
C ARG A 101 3.25 9.42 -5.40
N ILE A 102 2.57 9.55 -6.54
CA ILE A 102 3.18 9.35 -7.85
C ILE A 102 3.31 10.71 -8.52
N GLN A 103 4.53 11.08 -8.88
CA GLN A 103 4.84 12.22 -9.71
C GLN A 103 5.03 11.75 -11.15
N TYR A 104 4.17 12.23 -12.04
CA TYR A 104 4.26 12.00 -13.47
C TYR A 104 5.04 13.14 -14.12
N ASN A 105 6.03 12.80 -14.93
CA ASN A 105 6.90 13.79 -15.57
C ASN A 105 6.68 13.86 -17.09
N PRO A 106 6.83 15.06 -17.69
CA PRO A 106 6.68 15.25 -19.12
C PRO A 106 7.87 14.70 -19.91
N GLY A 107 7.59 14.30 -21.16
CA GLY A 107 8.58 13.76 -22.09
C GLY A 107 9.20 12.44 -21.61
N ASN A 108 10.50 12.28 -21.87
CA ASN A 108 11.29 11.08 -21.56
C ASN A 108 11.87 11.06 -20.12
N LYS A 109 11.37 11.94 -19.24
CA LYS A 109 11.79 11.94 -17.84
C LYS A 109 11.08 10.80 -17.11
N LYS A 110 11.82 10.10 -16.24
CA LYS A 110 11.27 9.06 -15.38
C LYS A 110 10.16 9.64 -14.48
N ASP A 111 9.13 8.85 -14.25
CA ASP A 111 8.16 9.12 -13.19
C ASP A 111 8.81 8.81 -11.83
N MET A 112 8.25 9.33 -10.74
CA MET A 112 8.75 9.09 -9.38
C MET A 112 7.63 8.58 -8.48
N VAL A 113 7.90 7.52 -7.73
CA VAL A 113 7.01 7.02 -6.68
C VAL A 113 7.62 7.40 -5.34
N PHE A 114 6.99 8.31 -4.62
CA PHE A 114 7.42 8.78 -3.29
C PHE A 114 6.69 8.00 -2.20
N HIS A 115 7.44 7.29 -1.36
CA HIS A 115 6.93 6.59 -0.18
C HIS A 115 7.19 7.39 1.10
N ASN A 116 6.39 7.17 2.13
CA ASN A 116 6.32 8.04 3.31
C ASN A 116 6.25 9.52 2.92
N TYR A 117 5.30 9.83 2.04
CA TYR A 117 5.11 11.18 1.50
C TYR A 117 5.00 12.24 2.62
N LYS A 118 5.78 13.32 2.45
CA LYS A 118 5.98 14.44 3.38
C LYS A 118 6.50 14.07 4.77
N GLN A 119 7.04 12.87 4.98
CA GLN A 119 7.67 12.46 6.25
C GLN A 119 9.18 12.68 6.23
N GLN A 120 9.83 12.64 7.41
CA GLN A 120 11.29 12.78 7.52
C GLN A 120 12.05 11.65 6.80
N ASP A 121 11.47 10.45 6.76
CA ASP A 121 12.03 9.25 6.15
C ASP A 121 11.43 8.96 4.76
N GLN A 122 10.99 10.00 4.06
CA GLN A 122 10.53 9.93 2.67
C GLN A 122 11.66 9.44 1.76
N TYR A 123 11.33 8.56 0.81
CA TYR A 123 12.23 8.13 -0.26
C TYR A 123 11.46 7.97 -1.57
N ALA A 124 12.18 7.85 -2.69
CA ALA A 124 11.56 7.74 -4.00
C ALA A 124 12.20 6.66 -4.87
N ILE A 125 11.38 5.96 -5.65
CA ILE A 125 11.78 4.99 -6.67
C ILE A 125 11.38 5.55 -8.04
N GLY A 126 12.29 5.51 -9.01
CA GLY A 126 12.09 6.05 -10.36
C GLY A 126 11.93 4.96 -11.42
N PRO A 127 10.71 4.45 -11.67
CA PRO A 127 10.43 3.55 -12.78
C PRO A 127 10.61 4.26 -14.13
N SER A 128 10.82 3.51 -15.20
CA SER A 128 10.89 4.06 -16.56
C SER A 128 9.61 4.80 -16.94
N SER A 129 8.44 4.25 -16.62
CA SER A 129 7.14 4.90 -16.79
C SER A 129 6.05 4.29 -15.91
N PHE A 130 5.39 5.13 -15.12
CA PHE A 130 4.13 4.82 -14.47
C PHE A 130 2.92 5.19 -15.35
N LYS A 131 3.15 5.98 -16.41
CA LYS A 131 2.18 6.23 -17.50
C LYS A 131 1.99 4.98 -18.36
N GLY A 132 0.77 4.72 -18.79
CA GLY A 132 0.42 3.63 -19.68
C GLY A 132 -0.94 3.02 -19.36
N PRO A 133 -1.32 1.96 -20.09
CA PRO A 133 -2.54 1.24 -19.77
C PRO A 133 -2.41 0.65 -18.36
N ASN A 134 -3.49 0.88 -17.66
CA ASN A 134 -3.99 0.27 -16.47
C ASN A 134 -3.75 -1.27 -16.58
N GLY A 135 -3.09 -1.90 -15.60
CA GLY A 135 -2.43 -3.21 -15.79
C GLY A 135 -2.81 -4.29 -14.78
N GLY A 136 -3.32 -5.43 -15.25
CA GLY A 136 -3.62 -6.58 -14.38
C GLY A 136 -2.38 -7.42 -14.10
N ILE A 137 -2.24 -7.90 -12.86
CA ILE A 137 -1.21 -8.88 -12.49
C ILE A 137 -1.73 -10.28 -12.83
N THR A 138 -1.84 -10.59 -14.12
CA THR A 138 -2.32 -11.91 -14.56
C THR A 138 -1.16 -12.87 -14.77
N ASN A 139 -1.40 -14.18 -14.70
CA ASN A 139 -0.35 -15.20 -14.85
C ASN A 139 0.26 -15.28 -16.28
N GLN A 140 -0.25 -14.51 -17.26
CA GLN A 140 0.11 -14.67 -18.67
C GLN A 140 0.98 -13.53 -19.23
N ASP A 141 0.77 -12.29 -18.79
CA ASP A 141 1.61 -11.14 -19.17
C ASP A 141 1.56 -10.07 -18.06
N THR A 142 2.72 -9.74 -17.51
CA THR A 142 2.92 -8.68 -16.51
C THR A 142 3.98 -7.67 -16.93
N SER A 143 4.50 -7.79 -18.15
CA SER A 143 5.66 -7.01 -18.63
C SER A 143 5.42 -5.51 -18.57
N ASN A 144 4.18 -5.08 -18.80
CA ASN A 144 3.78 -3.68 -18.76
C ASN A 144 3.51 -3.13 -17.33
N ALA A 145 3.40 -4.00 -16.33
CA ALA A 145 2.99 -3.65 -14.97
C ALA A 145 4.10 -3.90 -13.93
N GLU A 146 5.07 -4.78 -14.24
CA GLU A 146 6.09 -5.21 -13.29
C GLU A 146 6.88 -4.07 -12.67
N GLU A 147 7.47 -3.18 -13.48
CA GLU A 147 8.29 -2.09 -12.95
C GLU A 147 7.47 -1.08 -12.13
N PRO A 148 6.28 -0.61 -12.58
CA PRO A 148 5.37 0.18 -11.74
C PRO A 148 4.99 -0.50 -10.42
N ILE A 149 4.67 -1.79 -10.42
CA ILE A 149 4.29 -2.54 -9.21
C ILE A 149 5.48 -2.65 -8.25
N ARG A 150 6.67 -2.95 -8.78
CA ARG A 150 7.91 -2.99 -7.97
C ARG A 150 8.21 -1.63 -7.36
N ALA A 151 8.04 -0.56 -8.11
CA ALA A 151 8.20 0.80 -7.61
C ALA A 151 7.11 1.18 -6.60
N LEU A 152 5.90 0.63 -6.70
CA LEU A 152 4.81 0.94 -5.79
C LEU A 152 4.88 0.18 -4.46
N LEU A 153 5.20 -1.11 -4.51
CA LEU A 153 5.15 -2.01 -3.36
C LEU A 153 6.51 -2.20 -2.69
N ASP A 154 7.60 -1.77 -3.34
CA ASP A 154 9.00 -1.90 -2.88
C ASP A 154 9.30 -3.28 -2.27
N THR A 155 9.01 -4.32 -3.06
CA THR A 155 9.14 -5.71 -2.63
C THR A 155 9.99 -6.53 -3.61
N LYS A 156 10.65 -7.55 -3.06
CA LYS A 156 11.39 -8.57 -3.83
C LYS A 156 10.50 -9.71 -4.31
N GLN A 157 9.24 -9.75 -3.88
CA GLN A 157 8.28 -10.77 -4.31
C GLN A 157 8.09 -10.74 -5.84
N SER A 158 7.85 -11.91 -6.40
CA SER A 158 7.45 -12.08 -7.79
C SER A 158 6.04 -11.55 -8.02
N MET A 159 5.71 -11.20 -9.28
CA MET A 159 4.35 -10.78 -9.64
C MET A 159 3.30 -11.86 -9.30
N GLN A 160 3.67 -13.14 -9.40
CA GLN A 160 2.81 -14.25 -9.01
C GLN A 160 2.50 -14.26 -7.51
N GLU A 161 3.52 -14.08 -6.66
CA GLU A 161 3.34 -13.99 -5.21
C GLU A 161 2.47 -12.79 -4.83
N ILE A 162 2.71 -11.63 -5.45
CA ILE A 162 1.90 -10.42 -5.24
C ILE A 162 0.45 -10.70 -5.64
N ASN A 163 0.19 -11.25 -6.83
CA ASN A 163 -1.16 -11.56 -7.26
C ASN A 163 -1.86 -12.55 -6.31
N GLN A 164 -1.16 -13.59 -5.84
CA GLN A 164 -1.73 -14.53 -4.88
C GLN A 164 -2.14 -13.88 -3.56
N ILE A 165 -1.34 -12.93 -3.06
CA ILE A 165 -1.63 -12.20 -1.81
C ILE A 165 -2.89 -11.34 -1.96
N TYR A 166 -2.97 -10.55 -3.04
CA TYR A 166 -4.11 -9.67 -3.26
C TYR A 166 -5.35 -10.43 -3.71
N LYS A 167 -5.21 -11.50 -4.49
CA LYS A 167 -6.33 -12.40 -4.80
C LYS A 167 -6.89 -13.07 -3.57
N TRP A 168 -6.05 -13.47 -2.63
CA TRP A 168 -6.52 -13.93 -1.32
C TRP A 168 -7.25 -12.81 -0.57
N LEU A 169 -6.76 -11.57 -0.62
CA LEU A 169 -7.40 -10.44 0.04
C LEU A 169 -8.78 -10.12 -0.56
N THR A 170 -8.89 -10.00 -1.89
CA THR A 170 -10.04 -9.40 -2.57
C THR A 170 -10.90 -10.37 -3.37
N ASP A 171 -10.49 -11.64 -3.49
CA ASP A 171 -11.07 -12.68 -4.36
C ASP A 171 -11.00 -12.38 -5.87
N VAL A 172 -10.25 -11.36 -6.29
CA VAL A 172 -10.02 -11.00 -7.70
C VAL A 172 -8.54 -10.80 -7.97
N ASP A 173 -8.10 -10.92 -9.23
CA ASP A 173 -6.70 -10.67 -9.57
C ASP A 173 -6.32 -9.20 -9.28
N ALA A 174 -5.11 -8.97 -8.79
CA ALA A 174 -4.61 -7.63 -8.50
C ALA A 174 -4.44 -6.80 -9.76
N TYR A 175 -4.57 -5.49 -9.60
CA TYR A 175 -4.58 -4.56 -10.71
C TYR A 175 -3.95 -3.23 -10.31
N ILE A 176 -2.98 -2.75 -11.08
CA ILE A 176 -2.38 -1.44 -10.82
C ILE A 176 -3.08 -0.36 -11.65
N SER A 177 -3.47 0.72 -10.98
CA SER A 177 -3.98 1.91 -11.66
C SER A 177 -2.82 2.76 -12.19
N ARG A 178 -2.87 3.12 -13.47
CA ARG A 178 -1.82 3.91 -14.15
C ARG A 178 -2.39 5.13 -14.83
N ALA A 179 -1.55 6.16 -14.99
CA ALA A 179 -1.94 7.34 -15.74
C ALA A 179 -2.09 7.01 -17.23
N ASN A 180 -3.34 7.00 -17.70
CA ASN A 180 -3.66 6.86 -19.12
C ASN A 180 -3.98 8.22 -19.74
N PHE A 181 -3.06 9.17 -19.59
CA PHE A 181 -3.17 10.52 -20.15
C PHE A 181 -1.78 11.09 -20.46
N GLU A 182 -1.75 12.04 -21.38
CA GLU A 182 -0.53 12.79 -21.72
C GLU A 182 -0.19 13.82 -20.64
N VAL A 183 1.11 13.98 -20.37
CA VAL A 183 1.62 14.84 -19.31
C VAL A 183 2.53 15.90 -19.93
N ASN A 184 2.02 17.13 -20.02
CA ASN A 184 2.77 18.26 -20.57
C ASN A 184 3.60 19.01 -19.51
N ASN A 185 3.23 18.89 -18.23
CA ASN A 185 3.91 19.47 -17.08
C ASN A 185 3.97 18.43 -15.95
N THR A 186 4.94 18.54 -15.05
CA THR A 186 5.00 17.66 -13.88
C THR A 186 3.73 17.78 -13.03
N ILE A 187 3.09 16.64 -12.74
CA ILE A 187 1.89 16.56 -11.90
C ILE A 187 2.02 15.43 -10.89
N GLU A 188 1.27 15.49 -9.79
CA GLU A 188 1.31 14.49 -8.73
C GLU A 188 -0.09 13.95 -8.41
N HIS A 189 -0.28 12.63 -8.42
CA HIS A 189 -1.52 11.99 -7.97
C HIS A 189 -1.26 11.03 -6.80
N VAL A 190 -2.31 10.77 -6.02
CA VAL A 190 -2.31 9.67 -5.04
C VAL A 190 -2.21 8.35 -5.79
N ALA A 191 -1.38 7.43 -5.30
CA ALA A 191 -1.27 6.09 -5.87
C ALA A 191 -2.56 5.26 -5.67
N GLY A 192 -2.83 4.35 -6.62
CA GLY A 192 -3.94 3.39 -6.56
C GLY A 192 -3.49 1.98 -6.97
N PHE A 193 -4.07 0.97 -6.33
CA PHE A 193 -3.81 -0.46 -6.50
C PHE A 193 -5.01 -1.28 -6.04
#